data_AF-A0A973D2N7-F1
#
_entry.id   AF-A0A973D2N7-F1
#
_cell.length_a   1.000
_cell.length_b   1.000
_cell.length_c   1.000
_cell.angle_alpha   90.00
_cell.angle_beta   90.00
_cell.angle_gamma   90.00
#
_symmetry.space_group_name_H-M   'P 1'
#
loop_
_entity.id
_entity.type
_entity.pdbx_description
1 polymer ?
#
loop_
_entity_poly.entity_id
_entity_poly.type
_entity_poly.pdbx_seq_one_letter_code
_entity_poly.pdbx_strand_id
1 'polypeptide(L)'
;KVLPIEPMYDAFMTTLKDEFSGYGRDTTEENLQARCRGVMLMAISNKKGYMVLTTGNKSEMAVGYATLYGDMVGGYSALKDVYKTIVFQLSRYRNEVAAEQSGIDGVTEIIPERVITRPPSAELAPDQVDEDSLPPYDILDQILEFYIEGDVSVDAIIAKGFTREDVARVTRLVDLSEYKRRQAPVGVRMTARGFGRDRRYPITNGWKAGS
;
A
#
# COMPACT_ATOMS: atom_id res chain seq x y z
N LYS A 1 -3.88 -12.10 -21.17
CA LYS A 1 -4.96 -13.01 -20.71
C LYS A 1 -5.52 -12.47 -19.41
N VAL A 2 -6.84 -12.34 -19.28
CA VAL A 2 -7.50 -11.95 -18.04
C VAL A 2 -7.99 -13.22 -17.33
N LEU A 3 -7.83 -13.29 -16.01
CA LEU A 3 -8.30 -14.41 -15.18
C LEU A 3 -9.18 -13.84 -14.05
N PRO A 4 -10.51 -14.06 -14.05
CA PRO A 4 -11.38 -13.53 -13.02
C PRO A 4 -11.19 -14.25 -11.68
N ILE A 5 -11.40 -13.53 -10.57
CA ILE A 5 -11.36 -14.09 -9.21
C ILE A 5 -12.72 -14.49 -8.64
N GLU A 6 -13.80 -14.00 -9.26
CA GLU A 6 -15.18 -14.14 -8.80
C GLU A 6 -15.55 -15.58 -8.41
N PRO A 7 -15.23 -16.64 -9.20
CA PRO A 7 -15.58 -18.00 -8.80
C PRO A 7 -14.92 -18.46 -7.49
N MET A 8 -13.68 -18.03 -7.22
CA MET A 8 -12.97 -18.39 -5.98
C MET A 8 -13.52 -17.57 -4.81
N TYR A 9 -13.80 -16.29 -5.04
CA TYR A 9 -14.43 -15.43 -4.05
C TYR A 9 -15.80 -15.98 -3.62
N ASP A 10 -16.66 -16.33 -4.58
CA ASP A 10 -17.99 -16.89 -4.31
C ASP A 10 -17.93 -18.22 -3.55
N ALA A 11 -16.96 -19.08 -3.88
CA ALA A 11 -16.73 -20.33 -3.17
C ALA A 11 -16.34 -20.09 -1.70
N PHE A 12 -15.47 -19.12 -1.43
CA PHE A 12 -15.14 -18.72 -0.06
C PHE A 12 -16.36 -18.13 0.67
N MET A 13 -17.10 -17.21 0.03
CA MET A 13 -18.29 -16.60 0.65
C MET A 13 -19.38 -17.64 0.95
N THR A 14 -19.54 -18.64 0.08
CA THR A 14 -20.46 -19.76 0.32
C THR A 14 -20.00 -20.60 1.51
N THR A 15 -18.71 -20.89 1.60
CA THR A 15 -18.12 -21.70 2.68
C THR A 15 -18.19 -21.00 4.03
N LEU A 16 -18.02 -19.67 4.06
CA LEU A 16 -18.00 -18.84 5.27
C LEU A 16 -19.38 -18.31 5.67
N LYS A 17 -20.44 -18.64 4.91
CA LYS A 17 -21.77 -18.06 5.07
C LYS A 17 -22.32 -18.18 6.50
N ASP A 18 -22.21 -19.36 7.11
CA ASP A 18 -22.78 -19.61 8.43
C ASP A 18 -21.96 -18.92 9.53
N GLU A 19 -20.63 -18.87 9.40
CA GLU A 19 -19.72 -18.16 10.31
C GLU A 19 -19.93 -16.64 10.26
N PHE A 20 -20.32 -16.10 9.10
CA PHE A 20 -20.59 -14.66 8.91
C PHE A 20 -22.05 -14.28 9.18
N SER A 21 -22.88 -15.23 9.59
CA SER A 21 -24.30 -14.97 9.86
C SER A 21 -24.48 -13.91 10.96
N GLY A 22 -25.27 -12.87 10.65
CA GLY A 22 -25.52 -11.75 11.56
C GLY A 22 -24.52 -10.59 11.47
N TYR A 23 -23.46 -10.72 10.66
CA TYR A 23 -22.53 -9.63 10.37
C TYR A 23 -22.86 -8.97 9.02
N GLY A 24 -22.68 -7.66 8.94
CA GLY A 24 -22.72 -6.93 7.67
C GLY A 24 -21.41 -7.07 6.91
N ARG A 25 -21.42 -6.79 5.60
CA ARG A 25 -20.19 -6.72 4.81
C ARG A 25 -19.27 -5.63 5.33
N ASP A 26 -17.98 -5.91 5.39
CA ASP A 26 -16.95 -4.95 5.76
C ASP A 26 -15.65 -5.23 4.99
N THR A 27 -14.52 -4.73 5.50
CA THR A 27 -13.19 -4.95 4.89
C THR A 27 -12.82 -6.43 4.75
N THR A 28 -13.51 -7.35 5.44
CA THR A 28 -13.29 -8.80 5.37
C THR A 28 -13.47 -9.33 3.96
N GLU A 29 -14.59 -8.98 3.31
CA GLU A 29 -14.89 -9.37 1.93
C GLU A 29 -13.90 -8.76 0.93
N GLU A 30 -13.53 -7.50 1.12
CA GLU A 30 -12.53 -6.81 0.28
C GLU A 30 -11.15 -7.49 0.39
N ASN A 31 -10.72 -7.77 1.62
CA ASN A 31 -9.47 -8.46 1.90
C ASN A 31 -9.45 -9.88 1.30
N LEU A 32 -10.60 -10.57 1.26
CA LEU A 32 -10.71 -11.88 0.64
C LEU A 32 -10.45 -11.82 -0.88
N GLN A 33 -10.98 -10.81 -1.56
CA GLN A 33 -10.66 -10.57 -2.98
C GLN A 33 -9.16 -10.36 -3.22
N ALA A 34 -8.51 -9.55 -2.38
CA ALA A 34 -7.07 -9.33 -2.46
C ALA A 34 -6.27 -10.63 -2.25
N ARG A 35 -6.68 -11.47 -1.29
CA ARG A 35 -6.05 -12.78 -1.04
C ARG A 35 -6.25 -13.77 -2.20
N CYS A 36 -7.42 -13.78 -2.85
CA CYS A 36 -7.63 -14.59 -4.05
C CYS A 36 -6.63 -14.22 -5.16
N ARG A 37 -6.41 -12.92 -5.41
CA ARG A 37 -5.40 -12.45 -6.37
C ARG A 37 -3.99 -12.92 -5.98
N GLY A 38 -3.66 -12.81 -4.70
CA GLY A 38 -2.37 -13.25 -4.16
C GLY A 38 -2.09 -14.74 -4.39
N VAL A 39 -3.06 -15.60 -4.07
CA VAL A 39 -2.95 -17.06 -4.30
C VAL A 39 -2.72 -17.38 -5.78
N MET A 40 -3.43 -16.70 -6.69
CA MET A 40 -3.27 -16.92 -8.12
C MET A 40 -1.88 -16.52 -8.63
N LEU A 41 -1.37 -15.36 -8.21
CA LEU A 41 -0.03 -14.90 -8.62
C LEU A 41 1.06 -15.85 -8.12
N MET A 42 0.95 -16.32 -6.88
CA MET A 42 1.89 -17.30 -6.32
C MET A 42 1.78 -18.66 -7.01
N ALA A 43 0.57 -19.12 -7.37
CA ALA A 43 0.40 -20.37 -8.12
C ALA A 43 1.04 -20.28 -9.53
N ILE A 44 0.90 -19.14 -10.21
CA ILE A 44 1.54 -18.87 -11.50
C ILE A 44 3.07 -18.85 -11.34
N SER A 45 3.57 -18.15 -10.32
CA SER A 45 4.98 -18.11 -9.96
C SER A 45 5.55 -19.51 -9.76
N ASN A 46 4.91 -20.33 -8.92
CA ASN A 46 5.34 -21.70 -8.65
C ASN A 46 5.39 -22.56 -9.92
N LYS A 47 4.42 -22.39 -10.84
CA LYS A 47 4.36 -23.18 -12.08
C LYS A 47 5.37 -22.73 -13.14
N LYS A 48 5.65 -21.42 -13.21
CA LYS A 48 6.46 -20.81 -14.28
C LYS A 48 7.88 -20.40 -13.85
N GLY A 49 8.20 -20.46 -12.55
CA GLY A 49 9.48 -20.03 -12.01
C GLY A 49 9.68 -18.51 -11.99
N TYR A 50 8.61 -17.72 -12.08
CA TYR A 50 8.69 -16.25 -12.05
C TYR A 50 8.72 -15.71 -10.62
N MET A 51 9.36 -14.57 -10.40
CA MET A 51 9.25 -13.83 -9.14
C MET A 51 8.05 -12.88 -9.20
N VAL A 52 7.16 -12.95 -8.21
CA VAL A 52 6.08 -11.97 -8.06
C VAL A 52 6.67 -10.68 -7.48
N LEU A 53 6.49 -9.57 -8.19
CA LEU A 53 6.78 -8.23 -7.69
C LEU A 53 5.54 -7.66 -7.02
N THR A 54 5.67 -7.19 -5.78
CA THR A 54 4.59 -6.48 -5.09
C THR A 54 4.66 -4.99 -5.38
N THR A 55 3.50 -4.34 -5.35
CA THR A 55 3.32 -2.95 -5.78
C THR A 55 2.98 -1.98 -4.65
N GLY A 56 2.96 -2.46 -3.40
CA GLY A 56 2.74 -1.62 -2.24
C GLY A 56 3.84 -0.56 -2.08
N ASN A 57 3.45 0.70 -1.93
CA ASN A 57 4.37 1.82 -1.77
C ASN A 57 4.60 2.17 -0.27
N LYS A 58 5.55 3.08 0.00
CA LYS A 58 5.94 3.43 1.37
C LYS A 58 4.77 3.98 2.19
N SER A 59 3.91 4.80 1.57
CA SER A 59 2.77 5.44 2.23
C SER A 59 1.77 4.37 2.69
N GLU A 60 1.37 3.47 1.79
CA GLU A 60 0.47 2.34 2.06
C GLU A 60 1.04 1.41 3.15
N MET A 61 2.32 1.04 3.04
CA MET A 61 2.99 0.18 4.03
C MET A 61 3.15 0.86 5.39
N ALA A 62 3.32 2.19 5.40
CA ALA A 62 3.47 2.94 6.64
C ALA A 62 2.19 2.86 7.48
N VAL A 63 1.04 3.20 6.90
CA VAL A 63 -0.24 3.20 7.62
C VAL A 63 -0.95 1.85 7.59
N GLY A 64 -0.36 0.84 6.94
CA GLY A 64 -0.91 -0.51 6.83
C GLY A 64 -2.18 -0.58 5.99
N TYR A 65 -2.32 0.33 5.02
CA TYR A 65 -3.35 0.30 3.99
C TYR A 65 -3.00 -0.77 2.95
N ALA A 66 -3.08 -2.02 3.40
CA ALA A 66 -2.62 -3.20 2.69
C ALA A 66 -3.27 -4.46 3.29
N THR A 67 -3.50 -5.45 2.44
CA THR A 67 -4.01 -6.76 2.84
C THR A 67 -2.85 -7.71 3.05
N LEU A 68 -2.67 -8.16 4.30
CA LEU A 68 -1.71 -9.21 4.59
C LEU A 68 -2.08 -10.47 3.80
N TYR A 69 -1.10 -10.98 3.04
CA TYR A 69 -1.23 -12.11 2.11
C TYR A 69 -2.18 -11.87 0.92
N GLY A 70 -2.59 -10.62 0.70
CA GLY A 70 -3.23 -10.16 -0.52
C GLY A 70 -2.21 -9.44 -1.41
N ASP A 71 -2.36 -8.13 -1.56
CA ASP A 71 -1.42 -7.26 -2.30
C ASP A 71 0.02 -7.29 -1.78
N MET A 72 0.22 -7.71 -0.53
CA MET A 72 1.55 -7.87 0.06
C MET A 72 2.29 -9.14 -0.37
N VAL A 73 1.65 -10.09 -1.08
CA VAL A 73 2.29 -11.37 -1.41
C VAL A 73 3.23 -11.26 -2.62
N GLY A 74 4.50 -11.58 -2.41
CA GLY A 74 5.48 -11.69 -3.48
C GLY A 74 6.90 -11.87 -2.98
N GLY A 75 7.85 -11.94 -3.92
CA GLY A 75 9.26 -12.14 -3.61
C GLY A 75 10.05 -10.84 -3.43
N TYR A 76 9.59 -9.74 -4.03
CA TYR A 76 10.28 -8.45 -3.98
C TYR A 76 9.32 -7.28 -4.12
N SER A 77 9.53 -6.22 -3.35
CA SER A 77 8.74 -4.98 -3.42
C SER A 77 9.59 -3.84 -3.97
N ALA A 78 9.36 -3.48 -5.23
CA ALA A 78 10.14 -2.44 -5.92
C ALA A 78 9.84 -1.03 -5.39
N LEU A 79 8.61 -0.79 -4.91
CA LEU A 79 8.14 0.51 -4.43
C LEU A 79 8.13 0.63 -2.91
N LYS A 80 8.67 -0.37 -2.19
CA LYS A 80 8.60 -0.49 -0.73
C LYS A 80 8.95 0.80 0.03
N ASP A 81 9.93 1.53 -0.48
CA ASP A 81 10.48 2.74 0.13
C ASP A 81 10.30 3.98 -0.76
N VAL A 82 9.25 4.00 -1.57
CA VAL A 82 8.86 5.13 -2.42
C VAL A 82 7.52 5.67 -1.92
N TYR A 83 7.45 6.94 -1.54
CA TYR A 83 6.19 7.59 -1.15
C TYR A 83 5.22 7.72 -2.35
N LYS A 84 3.91 7.73 -2.10
CA LYS A 84 2.88 7.80 -3.16
C LYS A 84 3.05 9.02 -4.04
N THR A 85 3.33 10.18 -3.45
CA THR A 85 3.65 11.42 -4.17
C THR A 85 4.81 11.23 -5.14
N ILE A 86 5.87 10.52 -4.73
CA ILE A 86 7.02 10.18 -5.57
C ILE A 86 6.66 9.15 -6.64
N VAL A 87 5.78 8.17 -6.35
CA VAL A 87 5.27 7.22 -7.38
C VAL A 87 4.61 7.98 -8.54
N PHE A 88 3.81 9.01 -8.24
CA PHE A 88 3.19 9.86 -9.26
C PHE A 88 4.22 10.66 -10.07
N GLN A 89 5.27 11.17 -9.42
CA GLN A 89 6.35 11.88 -10.10
C GLN A 89 7.16 10.93 -11.01
N LEU A 90 7.54 9.75 -10.51
CA LEU A 90 8.25 8.73 -11.28
C LEU A 90 7.44 8.23 -12.48
N SER A 91 6.12 8.16 -12.36
CA SER A 91 5.25 7.77 -13.46
C SER A 91 5.29 8.78 -14.61
N ARG A 92 5.23 10.08 -14.29
CA ARG A 92 5.36 11.16 -15.29
C ARG A 92 6.75 11.17 -15.91
N TYR A 93 7.78 11.14 -15.08
CA TYR A 93 9.17 11.07 -15.52
C TYR A 93 9.41 9.89 -16.48
N ARG A 94 8.82 8.71 -16.19
CA ARG A 94 8.98 7.54 -17.06
C ARG A 94 8.37 7.76 -18.45
N ASN A 95 7.22 8.43 -18.54
CA ASN A 95 6.60 8.78 -19.82
C ASN A 95 7.41 9.83 -20.58
N GLU A 96 7.95 10.84 -19.90
CA GLU A 96 8.84 11.84 -20.50
C GLU A 96 10.07 11.17 -21.15
N VAL A 97 10.77 10.31 -20.39
CA VAL A 97 11.92 9.55 -20.90
C VAL A 97 11.54 8.64 -22.08
N ALA A 98 10.35 8.02 -22.04
CA ALA A 98 9.89 7.19 -23.15
C ALA A 98 9.64 8.01 -24.41
N ALA A 99 9.05 9.20 -24.29
CA ALA A 99 8.83 10.10 -25.42
C ALA A 99 10.14 10.54 -26.06
N GLU A 100 11.18 10.82 -25.26
CA GLU A 100 12.52 11.18 -25.75
C GLU A 100 13.22 10.01 -26.47
N GLN A 101 13.04 8.78 -26.01
CA GLN A 101 13.76 7.60 -26.49
C GLN A 101 13.03 6.82 -27.61
N SER A 102 12.03 7.42 -28.27
CA SER A 102 11.16 6.75 -29.25
C SER A 102 10.34 5.57 -28.70
N GLY A 103 10.19 5.49 -27.37
CA GLY A 103 9.37 4.52 -26.68
C GLY A 103 10.02 3.16 -26.42
N ILE A 104 9.24 2.24 -25.83
CA ILE A 104 9.54 0.80 -25.83
C ILE A 104 8.67 0.18 -26.91
N ASP A 105 9.29 -0.49 -27.89
CA ASP A 105 8.59 -1.09 -29.03
C ASP A 105 7.67 -0.10 -29.79
N GLY A 106 8.08 1.17 -29.85
CA GLY A 106 7.32 2.27 -30.47
C GLY A 106 6.22 2.88 -29.59
N VAL A 107 6.06 2.43 -28.35
CA VAL A 107 5.10 2.97 -27.38
C VAL A 107 5.76 4.04 -26.52
N THR A 108 5.31 5.29 -26.65
CA THR A 108 5.84 6.44 -25.90
C THR A 108 5.05 6.74 -24.63
N GLU A 109 3.73 6.49 -24.60
CA GLU A 109 2.91 6.55 -23.38
C GLU A 109 2.94 5.19 -22.67
N ILE A 110 3.96 4.95 -21.85
CA ILE A 110 4.15 3.67 -21.14
C ILE A 110 3.10 3.49 -20.04
N ILE A 111 2.77 4.58 -19.33
CA ILE A 111 1.77 4.62 -18.26
C ILE A 111 0.63 5.52 -18.74
N PRO A 112 -0.59 5.00 -18.96
CA PRO A 112 -1.69 5.83 -19.45
C PRO A 112 -2.00 7.00 -18.51
N GLU A 113 -2.20 8.21 -19.06
CA GLU A 113 -2.43 9.43 -18.26
C GLU A 113 -3.65 9.30 -17.32
N ARG A 114 -4.68 8.57 -17.74
CA ARG A 114 -5.86 8.28 -16.90
C ARG A 114 -5.53 7.52 -15.61
N VAL A 115 -4.45 6.73 -15.58
CA VAL A 115 -4.00 5.99 -14.38
C VAL A 115 -3.35 6.95 -13.39
N ILE A 116 -2.73 8.00 -13.92
CA ILE A 116 -1.98 9.01 -13.16
C ILE A 116 -2.91 10.08 -12.58
N THR A 117 -4.00 10.41 -13.30
CA THR A 117 -4.92 11.52 -12.96
C THR A 117 -6.16 11.08 -12.19
N ARG A 118 -6.53 9.81 -12.25
CA ARG A 118 -7.65 9.29 -11.46
C ARG A 118 -7.33 9.31 -9.96
N PRO A 119 -8.35 9.46 -9.10
CA PRO A 119 -8.18 9.29 -7.66
C PRO A 119 -7.58 7.92 -7.31
N PRO A 120 -6.71 7.84 -6.30
CA PRO A 120 -6.13 6.58 -5.85
C PRO A 120 -7.21 5.70 -5.18
N SER A 121 -7.18 4.40 -5.50
CA SER A 121 -8.16 3.41 -5.03
C SER A 121 -7.57 2.00 -5.08
N ALA A 122 -8.01 1.13 -4.17
CA ALA A 122 -7.74 -0.31 -4.18
C ALA A 122 -8.69 -1.11 -5.11
N GLU A 123 -9.75 -0.49 -5.63
CA GLU A 123 -10.75 -1.10 -6.53
C GLU A 123 -11.36 -2.41 -5.99
N LEU A 124 -11.60 -2.48 -4.68
CA LEU A 124 -12.20 -3.65 -4.00
C LEU A 124 -13.71 -3.50 -3.76
N ALA A 125 -14.21 -2.27 -3.78
CA ALA A 125 -15.63 -1.91 -3.69
C ALA A 125 -15.99 -0.80 -4.69
N PRO A 126 -17.28 -0.67 -5.08
CA PRO A 126 -17.74 0.41 -5.94
C PRO A 126 -17.43 1.79 -5.34
N ASP A 127 -16.99 2.72 -6.19
CA ASP A 127 -16.70 4.13 -5.85
C ASP A 127 -15.68 4.36 -4.72
N GLN A 128 -14.93 3.32 -4.33
CA GLN A 128 -13.91 3.37 -3.29
C GLN A 128 -12.79 4.35 -3.65
N VAL A 129 -12.41 5.23 -2.72
CA VAL A 129 -11.18 6.04 -2.80
C VAL A 129 -10.36 5.92 -1.51
N ASP A 130 -9.04 5.98 -1.62
CA ASP A 130 -8.16 5.83 -0.44
C ASP A 130 -8.43 6.91 0.63
N GLU A 131 -8.82 8.11 0.18
CA GLU A 131 -9.13 9.28 1.00
C GLU A 131 -10.38 9.10 1.89
N ASP A 132 -11.18 8.05 1.67
CA ASP A 132 -12.28 7.70 2.57
C ASP A 132 -11.78 7.33 3.99
N SER A 133 -10.51 6.93 4.10
CA SER A 133 -9.91 6.43 5.35
C SER A 133 -8.59 7.10 5.74
N LEU A 134 -7.95 7.79 4.79
CA LEU A 134 -6.64 8.43 4.95
C LEU A 134 -6.73 9.93 4.61
N PRO A 135 -5.84 10.79 5.14
CA PRO A 135 -5.69 12.13 4.58
C PRO A 135 -5.16 12.06 3.14
N PRO A 136 -5.33 13.11 2.33
CA PRO A 136 -4.73 13.22 1.01
C PRO A 136 -3.22 12.91 1.04
N TYR A 137 -2.71 12.25 0.00
CA TYR A 137 -1.35 11.71 0.01
C TYR A 137 -0.24 12.76 0.16
N ASP A 138 -0.47 13.99 -0.29
CA ASP A 138 0.45 15.11 -0.08
C ASP A 138 0.58 15.48 1.41
N ILE A 139 -0.50 15.40 2.17
CA ILE A 139 -0.50 15.58 3.63
C ILE A 139 0.03 14.35 4.34
N LEU A 140 -0.44 13.16 3.94
CA LEU A 140 0.00 11.88 4.52
C LEU A 140 1.51 11.71 4.43
N ASP A 141 2.08 11.88 3.25
CA ASP A 141 3.50 11.64 2.99
C ASP A 141 4.39 12.60 3.80
N GLN A 142 3.98 13.87 3.94
CA GLN A 142 4.71 14.83 4.79
C GLN A 142 4.68 14.45 6.27
N ILE A 143 3.52 14.04 6.81
CA ILE A 143 3.43 13.58 8.20
C ILE A 143 4.30 12.34 8.40
N LEU A 144 4.27 11.40 7.45
CA LEU A 144 5.07 10.18 7.48
C LEU A 144 6.57 10.50 7.43
N GLU A 145 7.00 11.41 6.58
CA GLU A 145 8.40 11.83 6.49
C GLU A 145 8.90 12.41 7.82
N PHE A 146 8.15 13.33 8.43
CA PHE A 146 8.51 13.89 9.73
C PHE A 146 8.54 12.82 10.83
N TYR A 147 7.52 11.97 10.90
CA TYR A 147 7.40 10.99 11.97
C TYR A 147 8.38 9.83 11.84
N ILE A 148 8.58 9.31 10.63
CA ILE A 148 9.41 8.12 10.40
C ILE A 148 10.86 8.52 10.23
N GLU A 149 11.16 9.43 9.30
CA GLU A 149 12.53 9.74 8.90
C GLU A 149 13.13 10.82 9.80
N GLY A 150 12.34 11.85 10.10
CA GLY A 150 12.74 12.97 10.94
C GLY A 150 12.68 12.70 12.45
N ASP A 151 12.06 11.59 12.88
CA ASP A 151 11.86 11.26 14.31
C ASP A 151 11.16 12.39 15.10
N VAL A 152 10.34 13.18 14.42
CA VAL A 152 9.70 14.37 14.97
C VAL A 152 8.51 13.96 15.83
N SER A 153 8.38 14.56 17.02
CA SER A 153 7.27 14.30 17.93
C SER A 153 5.93 14.78 17.35
N VAL A 154 4.83 14.15 17.77
CA VAL A 154 3.47 14.52 17.36
C VAL A 154 3.19 16.01 17.57
N ASP A 155 3.52 16.57 18.73
CA ASP A 155 3.28 17.99 19.01
C ASP A 155 4.12 18.91 18.12
N ALA A 156 5.34 18.52 17.77
CA ALA A 156 6.18 19.28 16.85
C ALA A 156 5.67 19.18 15.40
N ILE A 157 5.07 18.07 14.99
CA ILE A 157 4.39 17.96 13.68
C ILE A 157 3.15 18.87 13.67
N ILE A 158 2.34 18.87 14.73
CA ILE A 158 1.18 19.77 14.85
C ILE A 158 1.62 21.25 14.79
N ALA A 159 2.72 21.60 15.47
CA ALA A 159 3.28 22.96 15.44
C ALA A 159 3.76 23.39 14.04
N LYS A 160 3.96 22.46 13.10
CA LYS A 160 4.26 22.75 11.69
C LYS A 160 3.02 23.07 10.84
N GLY A 161 1.82 23.02 11.43
CA GLY A 161 0.56 23.39 10.78
C GLY A 161 -0.33 22.23 10.36
N PHE A 162 0.05 20.98 10.66
CA PHE A 162 -0.80 19.82 10.40
C PHE A 162 -1.92 19.70 11.45
N THR A 163 -3.09 19.20 11.05
CA THR A 163 -4.21 19.03 11.98
C THR A 163 -3.86 17.98 13.04
N ARG A 164 -4.30 18.20 14.29
CA ARG A 164 -4.11 17.22 15.36
C ARG A 164 -4.76 15.88 15.01
N GLU A 165 -5.90 15.91 14.33
CA GLU A 165 -6.65 14.73 13.90
C GLU A 165 -5.83 13.87 12.93
N ASP A 166 -5.27 14.46 11.87
CA ASP A 166 -4.48 13.72 10.88
C ASP A 166 -3.20 13.18 11.49
N VAL A 167 -2.48 13.99 12.26
CA VAL A 167 -1.22 13.54 12.90
C VAL A 167 -1.48 12.39 13.87
N ALA A 168 -2.52 12.48 14.71
CA ALA A 168 -2.86 11.42 15.64
C ALA A 168 -3.32 10.14 14.92
N ARG A 169 -4.13 10.27 13.87
CA ARG A 169 -4.59 9.14 13.05
C ARG A 169 -3.42 8.44 12.36
N VAL A 170 -2.57 9.19 11.66
CA VAL A 170 -1.44 8.64 10.89
C VAL A 170 -0.43 7.97 11.81
N THR A 171 -0.01 8.60 12.90
CA THR A 171 0.99 8.01 13.82
C THR A 171 0.46 6.74 14.49
N ARG A 172 -0.83 6.73 14.89
CA ARG A 172 -1.50 5.52 15.39
C ARG A 172 -1.50 4.39 14.37
N LEU A 173 -1.86 4.68 13.11
CA LEU A 173 -1.85 3.67 12.04
C LEU A 173 -0.44 3.14 11.77
N VAL A 174 0.57 4.00 11.83
CA VAL A 174 1.97 3.57 11.72
C VAL A 174 2.31 2.56 12.80
N ASP A 175 1.98 2.83 14.05
CA ASP A 175 2.34 1.95 15.16
C ASP A 175 1.57 0.61 15.11
N LEU A 176 0.27 0.64 14.79
CA LEU A 176 -0.55 -0.56 14.66
C LEU A 176 -0.13 -1.47 13.49
N SER A 177 0.50 -0.92 12.46
CA SER A 177 0.81 -1.64 11.22
C SER A 177 2.16 -2.35 11.22
N GLU A 178 2.88 -2.34 12.35
CA GLU A 178 4.20 -2.97 12.47
C GLU A 178 4.17 -4.47 12.13
N TYR A 179 3.13 -5.20 12.56
CA TYR A 179 3.01 -6.63 12.28
C TYR A 179 2.88 -6.95 10.78
N LYS A 180 2.23 -6.06 10.00
CA LYS A 180 2.14 -6.20 8.55
C LYS A 180 3.50 -5.98 7.91
N ARG A 181 4.18 -4.89 8.28
CA ARG A 181 5.51 -4.54 7.72
C ARG A 181 6.57 -5.60 7.98
N ARG A 182 6.51 -6.30 9.12
CA ARG A 182 7.42 -7.41 9.45
C ARG A 182 7.29 -8.61 8.52
N GLN A 183 6.17 -8.72 7.81
CA GLN A 183 5.87 -9.80 6.87
C GLN A 183 5.89 -9.34 5.40
N ALA A 184 6.10 -8.04 5.17
CA ALA A 184 6.26 -7.51 3.84
C ALA A 184 7.55 -8.06 3.20
N PRO A 185 7.55 -8.34 1.88
CA PRO A 185 8.73 -8.81 1.20
C PRO A 185 9.89 -7.81 1.31
N VAL A 186 11.10 -8.30 1.03
CA VAL A 186 12.27 -7.44 0.90
C VAL A 186 12.09 -6.48 -0.27
N GLY A 187 12.76 -5.33 -0.21
CA GLY A 187 12.65 -4.29 -1.22
C GLY A 187 13.86 -3.35 -1.16
N VAL A 188 13.92 -2.45 -2.13
CA VAL A 188 14.96 -1.41 -2.16
C VAL A 188 14.71 -0.36 -1.08
N ARG A 189 15.78 0.19 -0.53
CA ARG A 189 15.76 1.41 0.29
C ARG A 189 16.11 2.59 -0.61
N MET A 190 15.29 3.63 -0.59
CA MET A 190 15.49 4.87 -1.34
C MET A 190 15.58 6.11 -0.44
N THR A 191 15.11 6.02 0.79
CA THR A 191 15.00 7.15 1.73
C THR A 191 16.04 7.10 2.85
N ALA A 192 16.08 8.15 3.66
CA ALA A 192 16.97 8.23 4.82
C ALA A 192 16.64 7.14 5.86
N ARG A 193 15.36 6.78 6.01
CA ARG A 193 14.94 5.71 6.92
C ARG A 193 13.85 4.83 6.29
N GLY A 194 14.24 3.63 5.87
CA GLY A 194 13.32 2.62 5.33
C GLY A 194 12.74 1.69 6.40
N PHE A 195 11.63 1.02 6.07
CA PHE A 195 11.06 -0.02 6.93
C PHE A 195 11.88 -1.31 6.86
N GLY A 196 12.47 -1.72 7.99
CA GLY A 196 13.31 -2.92 8.08
C GLY A 196 14.49 -2.72 9.03
N ARG A 197 15.73 -2.76 8.50
CA ARG A 197 16.94 -2.64 9.33
C ARG A 197 17.08 -1.29 10.03
N ASP A 198 16.55 -0.23 9.41
CA ASP A 198 16.70 1.16 9.85
C ASP A 198 15.62 1.62 10.84
N ARG A 199 14.48 0.93 10.91
CA ARG A 199 13.39 1.19 11.88
C ARG A 199 12.98 -0.12 12.56
N ARG A 200 13.40 -0.30 13.82
CA ARG A 200 13.17 -1.53 14.60
C ARG A 200 12.24 -1.25 15.77
N TYR A 201 10.94 -1.45 15.58
CA TYR A 201 9.93 -1.29 16.62
C TYR A 201 9.31 -2.63 17.03
N PRO A 202 8.87 -2.80 18.29
CA PRO A 202 8.17 -4.01 18.71
C PRO A 202 6.78 -4.07 18.07
N ILE A 203 6.31 -5.28 17.78
CA ILE A 203 4.93 -5.51 17.32
C ILE A 203 3.95 -5.18 18.45
N THR A 204 4.21 -5.70 19.65
CA THR A 204 3.50 -5.34 20.87
C THR A 204 4.11 -4.05 21.43
N ASN A 205 3.51 -2.92 21.07
CA ASN A 205 3.92 -1.60 21.53
C ASN A 205 2.84 -0.97 22.41
N GLY A 206 3.19 -0.63 23.66
CA GLY A 206 2.30 0.08 24.59
C GLY A 206 2.58 1.58 24.71
N TRP A 207 3.59 2.07 23.99
CA TRP A 207 3.92 3.50 23.96
C TRP A 207 2.82 4.27 23.23
N LYS A 208 2.42 5.42 23.79
CA LYS A 208 1.39 6.29 23.21
C LYS A 208 2.06 7.59 22.77
N ALA A 209 1.98 7.91 21.49
CA ALA A 209 2.53 9.15 20.99
C ALA A 209 1.84 10.37 21.68
N GLY A 210 2.63 11.24 22.30
CA GLY A 210 2.14 12.41 23.06
C GLY A 210 1.88 12.18 24.56
N SER A 211 2.23 11.01 25.12
CA SER A 211 2.33 10.80 26.57
C SER A 211 3.71 11.14 27.12
#